data_AF-A0A2Z5X213-F1
#
_entry.id   AF-A0A2Z5X213-F1
#
_cell.length_a   1.000
_cell.length_b   1.000
_cell.length_c   1.000
_cell.angle_alpha   90.00
_cell.angle_beta   90.00
_cell.angle_gamma   90.00
#
_symmetry.space_group_name_H-M   'P 1'
#
loop_
_entity.id
_entity.type
_entity.pdbx_description
1 polymer ?
#
loop_
_entity_poly.entity_id
_entity_poly.type
_entity_poly.pdbx_seq_one_letter_code
_entity_poly.pdbx_strand_id
1 'polypeptide(L)' 'MAVLTVLTQQYVEQRNHAYWISNTRFSLNSVVYAFLSGSSHEIIVQKFPLITLEQV' A
#
# COMPACT_ATOMS: atom_id res chain seq x y z
N MET A 1 34.01 0.95 9.51
CA MET A 1 32.72 0.31 9.88
C MET A 1 31.71 0.67 8.81
N ALA A 2 31.21 -0.28 8.03
CA ALA A 2 30.19 -0.02 7.03
C ALA A 2 28.80 -0.14 7.68
N VAL A 3 28.00 0.91 7.60
CA VAL A 3 26.58 0.85 7.96
C VAL A 3 25.84 0.30 6.75
N LEU A 4 25.28 -0.91 6.88
CA LEU A 4 24.36 -1.44 5.88
C LEU A 4 23.02 -0.74 6.08
N THR A 5 22.71 0.23 5.24
CA THR A 5 21.37 0.81 5.18
C THR A 5 20.44 -0.23 4.57
N VAL A 6 19.63 -0.88 5.40
CA VAL A 6 18.48 -1.63 4.89
C VAL A 6 17.51 -0.58 4.33
N LEU A 7 17.35 -0.53 3.01
CA LEU A 7 16.30 0.24 2.37
C LEU A 7 14.96 -0.41 2.74
N THR A 8 14.37 0.01 3.86
CA THR A 8 13.01 -0.39 4.22
C THR A 8 12.06 0.23 3.22
N GLN A 9 11.44 -0.60 2.39
CA GLN A 9 10.51 -0.15 1.38
C GLN A 9 9.27 0.44 2.06
N GLN A 10 9.08 1.76 1.93
CA GLN A 10 7.92 2.45 2.48
C GLN A 10 6.74 2.33 1.52
N TYR A 11 5.78 1.47 1.85
CA TYR A 11 4.57 1.26 1.05
C TYR A 11 3.45 2.25 1.35
N VAL A 12 3.55 2.99 2.45
CA VAL A 12 2.56 3.99 2.86
C VAL A 12 3.23 5.33 3.07
N GLU A 13 2.61 6.38 2.52
CA GLU A 13 3.00 7.77 2.72
C GLU A 13 1.84 8.58 3.32
N GLN A 14 2.18 9.49 4.24
CA GLN A 14 1.20 10.42 4.80
C GLN A 14 1.25 11.74 4.05
N ARG A 15 0.14 12.14 3.44
CA ARG A 15 -0.01 13.41 2.70
C ARG A 15 -1.33 14.06 3.11
N ASN A 16 -1.28 15.34 3.49
CA ASN A 16 -2.45 16.13 3.87
C ASN A 16 -3.33 15.44 4.93
N HIS A 17 -2.72 14.90 5.98
CA HIS A 17 -3.40 14.17 7.07
C HIS A 17 -4.13 12.88 6.65
N ALA A 18 -3.85 12.34 5.45
CA ALA A 18 -4.36 11.06 4.99
C ALA A 18 -3.21 10.11 4.62
N TYR A 19 -3.48 8.81 4.72
CA TYR A 19 -2.55 7.76 4.32
C TYR A 19 -2.83 7.27 2.90
N TRP A 20 -1.77 7.13 2.12
CA TRP A 20 -1.80 6.74 0.72
C TRP A 20 -0.83 5.60 0.49
N ILE A 21 -1.11 4.75 -0.49
CA ILE A 21 -0.11 3.80 -0.97
C ILE A 21 0.95 4.57 -1.76
N SER A 22 2.21 4.40 -1.37
CA SER A 22 3.36 5.10 -1.96
C SER A 22 3.37 4.98 -3.48
N ASN A 23 3.68 6.09 -4.15
CA ASN A 23 3.69 6.21 -5.63
C ASN A 23 2.32 6.02 -6.30
N THR A 24 1.22 6.06 -5.54
CA THR A 24 -0.12 5.96 -6.10
C THR A 24 -1.04 7.08 -5.62
N ARG A 25 -2.21 7.16 -6.25
CA ARG A 25 -3.33 7.99 -5.81
C ARG A 25 -4.36 7.20 -5.00
N PHE A 26 -4.06 5.95 -4.64
CA PHE A 26 -4.97 5.12 -3.88
C PHE A 26 -4.83 5.42 -2.39
N SER A 27 -5.95 5.73 -1.74
CA SER A 27 -5.97 5.90 -0.30
C SER A 27 -5.77 4.54 0.36
N LEU A 28 -5.00 4.51 1.44
CA LEU A 28 -4.85 3.29 2.24
C LEU A 28 -6.21 2.81 2.75
N ASN A 29 -7.10 3.73 3.11
CA ASN A 29 -8.43 3.42 3.62
C ASN A 29 -9.27 2.59 2.63
N SER A 30 -9.16 2.86 1.32
CA SER A 30 -9.87 2.08 0.29
C SER A 30 -9.38 0.64 0.22
N VAL A 31 -8.07 0.42 0.34
CA VAL A 31 -7.45 -0.92 0.33
C VAL A 31 -7.83 -1.69 1.61
N VAL A 32 -7.69 -1.05 2.77
CA VAL A 32 -8.07 -1.61 4.08
C VAL A 32 -9.56 -1.97 4.10
N TYR A 33 -10.43 -1.11 3.57
CA TYR A 33 -11.86 -1.42 3.51
C TYR A 33 -12.15 -2.65 2.64
N ALA A 34 -11.52 -2.78 1.48
CA ALA A 34 -11.69 -3.95 0.61
C ALA A 34 -11.19 -5.23 1.29
N PHE A 35 -10.06 -5.17 1.98
CA PHE A 35 -9.53 -6.27 2.80
C PHE A 35 -10.50 -6.67 3.92
N LEU A 36 -10.95 -5.72 4.73
CA LEU A 36 -11.89 -5.96 5.83
C LEU A 36 -13.26 -6.45 5.36
N SER A 37 -13.66 -6.13 4.12
CA SER A 37 -14.88 -6.66 3.50
C SER A 37 -14.77 -8.11 3.02
N GLY A 38 -13.60 -8.75 3.18
CA GLY A 38 -13.37 -10.15 2.81
C GLY A 38 -12.94 -10.35 1.35
N SER A 39 -12.50 -9.30 0.66
CA SER A 39 -11.89 -9.46 -0.67
C SER A 39 -10.55 -10.18 -0.55
N SER A 40 -10.25 -11.13 -1.44
CA SER A 40 -8.92 -11.71 -1.52
C SER A 40 -7.89 -10.69 -2.02
N HIS A 41 -6.61 -10.88 -1.68
CA HIS A 41 -5.52 -10.00 -2.10
C HIS A 41 -5.46 -9.85 -3.64
N GLU A 42 -5.70 -10.93 -4.39
CA GLU A 42 -5.76 -10.90 -5.86
C GLU A 42 -6.88 -10.00 -6.38
N ILE A 43 -8.07 -10.05 -5.76
CA ILE A 43 -9.21 -9.22 -6.12
C ILE A 43 -8.94 -7.75 -5.76
N ILE A 44 -8.23 -7.49 -4.66
CA ILE A 44 -7.84 -6.13 -4.25
C ILE A 44 -6.86 -5.54 -5.28
N VAL A 45 -5.81 -6.27 -5.68
CA VAL A 45 -4.86 -5.81 -6.71
C VAL A 45 -5.57 -5.55 -8.05
N GLN A 46 -6.55 -6.37 -8.43
CA GLN A 46 -7.36 -6.13 -9.63
C GLN A 46 -8.19 -4.83 -9.54
N LYS A 47 -8.68 -4.47 -8.35
CA LYS A 47 -9.42 -3.22 -8.10
C LYS A 47 -8.52 -1.98 -8.08
N PHE A 48 -7.24 -2.15 -7.77
CA PHE A 48 -6.26 -1.08 -7.61
C PHE A 48 -5.02 -1.33 -8.50
N PRO A 49 -5.10 -1.12 -9.84
CA PRO A 49 -4.11 -1.60 -10.81
C PRO A 49 -2.70 -0.96 -10.73
N LEU A 50 -2.44 -0.08 -9.75
CA LEU A 50 -1.13 0.51 -9.49
C LEU A 50 -0.48 -0.01 -8.19
N ILE A 51 -1.12 -0.94 -7.48
CA ILE A 51 -0.54 -1.59 -6.30
C ILE A 51 -0.19 -3.05 -6.60
N THR A 52 0.82 -3.59 -5.92
CA THR A 52 1.22 -5.00 -6.03
C THR A 52 0.65 -5.84 -4.90
N LEU A 53 0.76 -7.17 -5.00
CA LEU A 53 0.32 -8.09 -3.95
C LEU A 53 1.08 -7.85 -2.63
N GLU A 54 2.34 -7.41 -2.69
CA GLU A 54 3.14 -7.07 -1.52
C GLU A 54 2.66 -5.80 -0.79
N GLN A 55 1.84 -4.98 -1.46
CA GLN A 55 1.30 -3.72 -0.91
C GLN A 55 -0.11 -3.87 -0.30
N VAL A 56 -0.70 -5.07 -0.37
CA VAL A 56 -2.01 -5.41 0.23
C VAL A 56 -1.79 -6.18 1.52
#